data_AF-A0A1Q4YK27-F1
#
_entry.id   AF-A0A1Q4YK27-F1
#
_cell.length_a   1.000
_cell.length_b   1.000
_cell.length_c   1.000
_cell.angle_alpha   90.00
_cell.angle_beta   90.00
_cell.angle_gamma   90.00
#
_symmetry.space_group_name_H-M   'P 1'
#
loop_
_entity.id
_entity.type
_entity.pdbx_description
1 polymer ?
#
loop_
_entity_poly.entity_id
_entity_poly.type
_entity_poly.pdbx_seq_one_letter_code
_entity_poly.pdbx_strand_id
1 'polypeptide(L)'
;MGLSPVAGHPAVAVFREPRGGRPVPVLGPRVGAEAKRTARVLAGLATHARPVERAVALRQAAVASGELVAALSALAPAVVGEGLPADSTSQSFFRVREGELSDQQAALHGVLVVHRGLEDLCEAPLSGADLALEVEGMRQSVLDLTGTAPGADPDSVPSVAAPEPAAEASLESVWSARWLIGHQVHVLFNVCAAVAVADATRHLREGDGDAALLRLSDATVYVRGFPAAMTHASTVPAEYYMAAIRHTMAPPSVDAPLSGRQHRGYKLFRAAMKELLSVLPDSYEHLSAGAPELAEARAALLEADIVDGERHVTLAYSMVHLRRSLAQKSEGPDNAVAELRLMRHRRAAQYASLVRFGDHYIADAVAGLRHS
;
A
#
# COMPACT_ATOMS: atom_id res chain seq x y z
N MET A 1 8.59 -16.06 19.29
CA MET A 1 7.32 -16.82 19.25
C MET A 1 6.57 -16.38 17.98
N GLY A 2 6.78 -17.11 16.89
CA GLY A 2 6.18 -16.78 15.59
C GLY A 2 4.72 -17.18 15.54
N LEU A 3 3.88 -16.33 14.95
CA LEU A 3 2.53 -16.72 14.52
C LEU A 3 2.69 -17.90 13.57
N SER A 4 2.23 -19.09 13.96
CA SER A 4 2.45 -20.29 13.15
C SER A 4 1.79 -20.11 11.78
N PRO A 5 2.54 -20.12 10.67
CA PRO A 5 1.93 -20.12 9.36
C PRO A 5 1.14 -21.42 9.17
N VAL A 6 -0.02 -21.34 8.52
CA VAL A 6 -0.58 -22.52 7.85
C VAL A 6 0.43 -22.89 6.77
N ALA A 7 0.82 -24.17 6.67
CA ALA A 7 1.86 -24.61 5.74
C ALA A 7 1.67 -24.01 4.34
N GLY A 8 2.67 -23.29 3.84
CA GLY A 8 2.66 -22.64 2.53
C GLY A 8 1.99 -21.26 2.44
N HIS A 9 1.47 -20.70 3.54
CA HIS A 9 0.84 -19.37 3.54
C HIS A 9 1.46 -18.41 4.57
N PRO A 10 1.57 -17.10 4.27
CA PRO A 10 2.05 -16.11 5.24
C PRO A 10 1.13 -16.03 6.46
N ALA A 11 1.65 -15.55 7.59
CA ALA A 11 0.83 -15.31 8.78
C ALA A 11 -0.29 -14.28 8.51
N VAL A 12 -1.38 -14.39 9.28
CA VAL A 12 -2.50 -13.44 9.21
C VAL A 12 -2.05 -12.06 9.69
N ALA A 13 -2.24 -11.03 8.85
CA ALA A 13 -2.00 -9.64 9.23
C ALA A 13 -3.24 -9.06 9.92
N VAL A 14 -3.08 -8.44 11.09
CA VAL A 14 -4.18 -7.82 11.83
C VAL A 14 -4.00 -6.31 11.78
N PHE A 15 -5.00 -5.61 11.26
CA PHE A 15 -4.99 -4.16 11.18
C PHE A 15 -5.92 -3.57 12.23
N ARG A 16 -5.49 -2.47 12.83
CA ARG A 16 -6.36 -1.68 13.67
C ARG A 16 -7.35 -0.91 12.79
N GLU A 17 -8.57 -0.70 13.28
CA GLU A 17 -9.50 0.20 12.59
C GLU A 17 -8.85 1.59 12.41
N PRO A 18 -8.73 2.10 11.17
CA PRO A 18 -8.10 3.38 10.91
C PRO A 18 -9.03 4.50 11.39
N ARG A 19 -8.70 5.07 12.55
CA ARG A 19 -9.31 6.30 13.06
C ARG A 19 -8.24 7.37 13.06
N GLY A 20 -8.49 8.46 12.32
CA GLY A 20 -7.65 9.67 12.37
C GLY A 20 -7.73 10.35 13.73
N GLY A 21 -6.83 11.31 13.98
CA GLY A 21 -6.76 12.11 15.20
C GLY A 21 -6.26 11.36 16.43
N ARG A 22 -5.61 10.20 16.23
CA ARG A 22 -4.93 9.51 17.34
C ARG A 22 -3.61 10.22 17.67
N PRO A 23 -3.23 10.27 18.96
CA PRO A 23 -1.92 10.77 19.33
C PRO A 23 -0.81 9.89 18.74
N VAL A 24 0.37 10.50 18.57
CA VAL A 24 1.58 9.81 18.11
C VAL A 24 1.92 8.68 19.09
N PRO A 25 2.16 7.44 18.61
CA PRO A 25 2.56 6.32 19.46
C PRO A 25 3.81 6.62 20.29
N VAL A 26 3.82 6.18 21.56
CA VAL A 26 4.99 6.27 22.44
C VAL A 26 5.45 4.86 22.80
N LEU A 27 6.39 4.31 22.03
CA LEU A 27 6.80 2.89 22.08
C LEU A 27 8.15 2.66 22.78
N GLY A 28 8.69 3.67 23.46
CA GLY A 28 9.96 3.60 24.18
C GLY A 28 11.21 3.71 23.31
N PRO A 29 12.38 3.93 23.94
CA PRO A 29 13.61 4.33 23.25
C PRO A 29 14.17 3.25 22.32
N ARG A 30 14.07 1.97 22.69
CA ARG A 30 14.58 0.86 21.87
C ARG A 30 13.81 0.74 20.55
N VAL A 31 12.47 0.77 20.60
CA VAL A 31 11.65 0.73 19.38
C VAL A 31 11.92 1.94 18.51
N GLY A 32 12.04 3.14 19.10
CA GLY A 32 12.39 4.34 18.36
C GLY A 32 13.75 4.23 17.65
N ALA A 33 14.77 3.65 18.30
CA ALA A 33 16.08 3.43 17.68
C ALA A 33 16.01 2.46 16.48
N GLU A 34 15.33 1.32 16.64
CA GLU A 34 15.19 0.33 15.55
C GLU A 34 14.30 0.83 14.41
N ALA A 35 13.28 1.64 14.71
CA ALA A 35 12.44 2.27 13.71
C ALA A 35 13.25 3.28 12.87
N LYS A 36 14.06 4.13 13.52
CA LYS A 36 15.01 5.03 12.82
C LYS A 36 16.01 4.25 11.97
N ARG A 37 16.56 3.16 12.49
CA ARG A 37 17.49 2.30 11.74
C ARG A 37 16.80 1.71 10.50
N THR A 38 15.63 1.11 10.67
CA THR A 38 14.84 0.52 9.59
C THR A 38 14.51 1.57 8.52
N ALA A 39 13.97 2.72 8.93
CA ALA A 39 13.61 3.79 8.00
C ALA A 39 14.82 4.33 7.21
N ARG A 40 16.00 4.44 7.84
CA ARG A 40 17.25 4.84 7.16
C ARG A 40 17.72 3.80 6.15
N VAL A 41 17.69 2.52 6.50
CA VAL A 41 18.09 1.44 5.58
C VAL A 41 17.15 1.41 4.36
N LEU A 42 15.84 1.60 4.56
CA LEU A 42 14.87 1.69 3.46
C LEU A 42 15.12 2.93 2.58
N ALA A 43 15.41 4.10 3.17
CA ALA A 43 15.74 5.30 2.41
C ALA A 43 17.02 5.16 1.58
N GLY A 44 18.01 4.42 2.08
CA GLY A 44 19.29 4.19 1.41
C GLY A 44 19.28 3.05 0.38
N LEU A 45 18.14 2.41 0.14
CA LEU A 45 18.06 1.24 -0.74
C LEU A 45 18.29 1.65 -2.19
N ALA A 46 19.39 1.18 -2.80
CA ALA A 46 19.72 1.46 -4.19
C ALA A 46 18.86 0.61 -5.15
N THR A 47 17.63 1.04 -5.40
CA THR A 47 16.61 0.26 -6.13
C THR A 47 16.95 -0.03 -7.60
N HIS A 48 17.86 0.77 -8.18
CA HIS A 48 18.35 0.65 -9.57
C HIS A 48 19.79 0.12 -9.64
N ALA A 49 20.33 -0.39 -8.54
CA ALA A 49 21.65 -1.01 -8.50
C ALA A 49 21.69 -2.35 -9.25
N ARG A 50 22.88 -2.95 -9.36
CA ARG A 50 23.04 -4.28 -9.96
C ARG A 50 22.25 -5.32 -9.13
N PRO A 51 21.81 -6.45 -9.73
CA PRO A 51 20.99 -7.44 -9.03
C PRO A 51 21.58 -7.91 -7.69
N VAL A 52 22.89 -8.15 -7.63
CA VAL A 52 23.59 -8.59 -6.41
C VAL A 52 23.58 -7.50 -5.32
N GLU A 53 23.90 -6.26 -5.69
CA GLU A 53 23.91 -5.10 -4.77
C GLU A 53 22.50 -4.85 -4.21
N ARG A 54 21.49 -4.92 -5.09
CA ARG A 54 20.08 -4.79 -4.73
C ARG A 54 19.64 -5.89 -3.76
N ALA A 55 19.99 -7.15 -4.02
CA ALA A 55 19.66 -8.26 -3.14
C ALA A 55 20.32 -8.15 -1.77
N VAL A 56 21.58 -7.66 -1.71
CA VAL A 56 22.25 -7.38 -0.43
C VAL A 56 21.54 -6.27 0.34
N ALA A 57 21.18 -5.16 -0.31
CA ALA A 57 20.47 -4.05 0.32
C ALA A 57 19.08 -4.47 0.84
N LEU A 58 18.35 -5.29 0.08
CA LEU A 58 17.05 -5.84 0.52
C LEU A 58 17.19 -6.76 1.73
N ARG A 59 18.21 -7.64 1.75
CA ARG A 59 18.49 -8.46 2.94
C ARG A 59 18.83 -7.62 4.16
N GLN A 60 19.59 -6.54 4.00
CA GLN A 60 19.87 -5.61 5.09
C GLN A 60 18.61 -4.92 5.61
N ALA A 61 17.71 -4.51 4.71
CA ALA A 61 16.41 -3.95 5.07
C ALA A 61 15.54 -4.98 5.80
N ALA A 62 15.50 -6.23 5.32
CA ALA A 62 14.78 -7.32 5.95
C ALA A 62 15.31 -7.59 7.38
N VAL A 63 16.63 -7.63 7.57
CA VAL A 63 17.24 -7.78 8.91
C VAL A 63 16.87 -6.61 9.83
N ALA A 64 17.01 -5.36 9.37
CA ALA A 64 16.68 -4.19 10.17
C ALA A 64 15.20 -4.19 10.59
N SER A 65 14.29 -4.53 9.67
CA SER A 65 12.87 -4.69 9.98
C SER A 65 12.61 -5.85 10.96
N GLY A 66 13.36 -6.95 10.87
CA GLY A 66 13.28 -8.09 11.80
C GLY A 66 13.72 -7.73 13.23
N GLU A 67 14.76 -6.89 13.36
CA GLU A 67 15.18 -6.34 14.66
C GLU A 67 14.11 -5.42 15.27
N LEU A 68 13.44 -4.60 14.43
CA LEU A 68 12.30 -3.80 14.87
C LEU A 68 11.11 -4.68 15.31
N VAL A 69 10.81 -5.76 14.57
CA VAL A 69 9.81 -6.77 14.99
C VAL A 69 10.17 -7.36 16.35
N ALA A 70 11.44 -7.71 16.57
CA ALA A 70 11.91 -8.26 17.84
C ALA A 70 11.77 -7.24 19.00
N ALA A 71 12.12 -5.97 18.76
CA ALA A 71 11.96 -4.89 19.74
C ALA A 71 10.49 -4.66 20.11
N LEU A 72 9.58 -4.62 19.13
CA LEU A 72 8.15 -4.49 19.34
C LEU A 72 7.59 -5.72 20.09
N SER A 73 7.98 -6.93 19.71
CA SER A 73 7.53 -8.18 20.33
C SER A 73 7.96 -8.31 21.79
N ALA A 74 9.06 -7.66 22.18
CA ALA A 74 9.54 -7.64 23.56
C ALA A 74 8.68 -6.76 24.48
N LEU A 75 7.90 -5.81 23.94
CA LEU A 75 7.01 -4.96 24.74
C LEU A 75 5.70 -5.66 25.10
N ALA A 76 5.11 -6.39 24.15
CA ALA A 76 3.91 -7.19 24.37
C ALA A 76 3.78 -8.27 23.28
N PRO A 77 3.11 -9.40 23.59
CA PRO A 77 2.89 -10.46 22.62
C PRO A 77 2.02 -10.00 21.45
N ALA A 78 2.29 -10.53 20.26
CA ALA A 78 1.46 -10.33 19.07
C ALA A 78 0.06 -10.92 19.27
N VAL A 79 -0.96 -10.26 18.71
CA VAL A 79 -2.30 -10.85 18.62
C VAL A 79 -2.24 -12.02 17.62
N VAL A 80 -2.80 -13.16 18.01
CA VAL A 80 -2.86 -14.34 17.14
C VAL A 80 -3.95 -14.13 16.10
N GLY A 81 -3.57 -13.64 14.92
CA GLY A 81 -4.51 -13.31 13.85
C GLY A 81 -5.41 -14.48 13.41
N GLU A 82 -4.92 -15.72 13.50
CA GLU A 82 -5.72 -16.92 13.18
C GLU A 82 -6.90 -17.15 14.13
N GLY A 83 -6.81 -16.63 15.35
CA GLY A 83 -7.91 -16.69 16.32
C GLY A 83 -8.98 -15.62 16.10
N LEU A 84 -8.76 -14.67 15.18
CA LEU A 84 -9.71 -13.59 14.90
C LEU A 84 -10.65 -13.98 13.74
N PRO A 85 -11.96 -13.73 13.88
CA PRO A 85 -12.91 -13.98 12.80
C PRO A 85 -12.64 -13.04 11.62
N ALA A 86 -12.86 -13.53 10.40
CA ALA A 86 -12.90 -12.68 9.22
C ALA A 86 -14.31 -12.09 9.06
N ASP A 87 -14.40 -10.78 8.87
CA ASP A 87 -15.68 -10.09 8.61
C ASP A 87 -16.16 -10.28 7.15
N SER A 88 -15.31 -10.84 6.29
CA SER A 88 -15.65 -11.12 4.90
C SER A 88 -14.80 -12.24 4.31
N THR A 89 -15.29 -12.83 3.22
CA THR A 89 -14.56 -13.80 2.41
C THR A 89 -13.22 -13.25 1.90
N SER A 90 -13.17 -11.96 1.54
CA SER A 90 -11.94 -11.27 1.13
C SER A 90 -10.91 -11.22 2.26
N GLN A 91 -11.33 -10.85 3.48
CA GLN A 91 -10.45 -10.87 4.65
C GLN A 91 -9.91 -12.28 4.93
N SER A 92 -10.78 -13.30 4.86
CA SER A 92 -10.39 -14.70 5.02
C SER A 92 -9.32 -15.11 4.01
N PHE A 93 -9.59 -14.91 2.72
CA PHE A 93 -8.71 -15.30 1.62
C PHE A 93 -7.35 -14.61 1.66
N PHE A 94 -7.32 -13.28 1.81
CA PHE A 94 -6.07 -12.51 1.84
C PHE A 94 -5.36 -12.56 3.19
N ARG A 95 -5.90 -13.34 4.14
CA ARG A 95 -5.32 -13.54 5.46
C ARG A 95 -5.06 -12.20 6.15
N VAL A 96 -6.07 -11.33 6.09
CA VAL A 96 -6.11 -10.04 6.79
C VAL A 96 -7.28 -10.03 7.75
N ARG A 97 -7.09 -9.43 8.92
CA ARG A 97 -8.11 -9.30 9.98
C ARG A 97 -8.12 -7.88 10.47
N GLU A 98 -9.18 -7.54 11.17
CA GLU A 98 -9.29 -6.29 11.88
C GLU A 98 -9.58 -6.58 13.36
N GLY A 99 -9.08 -5.71 14.23
CA GLY A 99 -9.25 -5.85 15.66
C GLY A 99 -8.91 -4.57 16.40
N GLU A 100 -9.36 -4.49 17.64
CA GLU A 100 -8.90 -3.47 18.57
C GLU A 100 -7.47 -3.81 19.00
N LEU A 101 -6.52 -2.98 18.58
CA LEU A 101 -5.09 -3.13 18.84
C LEU A 101 -4.58 -1.94 19.63
N SER A 102 -3.68 -2.19 20.60
CA SER A 102 -2.84 -1.14 21.17
C SER A 102 -1.95 -0.50 20.09
N ASP A 103 -1.36 0.67 20.37
CA ASP A 103 -0.39 1.29 19.45
C ASP A 103 0.79 0.35 19.15
N GLN A 104 1.31 -0.33 20.17
CA GLN A 104 2.38 -1.30 20.02
C GLN A 104 1.96 -2.48 19.13
N GLN A 105 0.76 -3.04 19.33
CA GLN A 105 0.27 -4.17 18.54
C GLN A 105 0.01 -3.76 17.09
N ALA A 106 -0.57 -2.57 16.87
CA ALA A 106 -0.76 -2.02 15.52
C ALA A 106 0.58 -1.82 14.81
N ALA A 107 1.58 -1.28 15.49
CA ALA A 107 2.93 -1.15 14.98
C ALA A 107 3.56 -2.51 14.66
N LEU A 108 3.46 -3.48 15.57
CA LEU A 108 3.99 -4.82 15.38
C LEU A 108 3.39 -5.51 14.15
N HIS A 109 2.07 -5.49 13.98
CA HIS A 109 1.43 -6.12 12.82
C HIS A 109 1.77 -5.42 11.50
N GLY A 110 1.85 -4.09 11.47
CA GLY A 110 2.27 -3.36 10.28
C GLY A 110 3.73 -3.61 9.91
N VAL A 111 4.65 -3.59 10.89
CA VAL A 111 6.07 -3.90 10.66
C VAL A 111 6.26 -5.36 10.27
N LEU A 112 5.47 -6.30 10.80
CA LEU A 112 5.47 -7.69 10.37
C LEU A 112 5.09 -7.85 8.88
N VAL A 113 4.18 -7.02 8.35
CA VAL A 113 3.86 -6.97 6.92
C VAL A 113 5.03 -6.42 6.11
N VAL A 114 5.65 -5.32 6.58
CA VAL A 114 6.86 -4.75 5.95
C VAL A 114 7.98 -5.78 5.90
N HIS A 115 8.27 -6.45 7.00
CA HIS A 115 9.33 -7.46 7.10
C HIS A 115 9.13 -8.60 6.10
N ARG A 116 7.93 -9.21 6.07
CA ARG A 116 7.61 -10.26 5.08
C ARG A 116 7.70 -9.76 3.64
N GLY A 117 7.26 -8.53 3.40
CA GLY A 117 7.39 -7.89 2.09
C GLY A 117 8.85 -7.79 1.65
N LEU A 118 9.74 -7.33 2.55
CA LEU A 118 11.18 -7.22 2.27
C LEU A 118 11.85 -8.58 2.07
N GLU A 119 11.45 -9.60 2.83
CA GLU A 119 11.91 -10.97 2.63
C GLU A 119 11.52 -11.50 1.23
N ASP A 120 10.27 -11.34 0.80
CA ASP A 120 9.85 -11.79 -0.53
C ASP A 120 10.50 -10.98 -1.66
N LEU A 121 10.65 -9.66 -1.48
CA LEU A 121 11.27 -8.77 -2.47
C LEU A 121 12.74 -9.13 -2.77
N CYS A 122 13.42 -9.88 -1.89
CA CYS A 122 14.76 -10.40 -2.18
C CYS A 122 14.77 -11.31 -3.43
N GLU A 123 13.67 -12.02 -3.68
CA GLU A 123 13.52 -13.00 -4.77
C GLU A 123 12.45 -12.59 -5.79
N ALA A 124 11.70 -11.51 -5.55
CA ALA A 124 10.70 -11.02 -6.47
C ALA A 124 11.34 -10.24 -7.65
N PRO A 125 10.99 -10.55 -8.92
CA PRO A 125 11.52 -9.85 -10.08
C PRO A 125 10.82 -8.49 -10.30
N LEU A 126 10.91 -7.59 -9.32
CA LEU A 126 10.30 -6.27 -9.37
C LEU A 126 11.21 -5.26 -10.09
N SER A 127 10.60 -4.32 -10.82
CA SER A 127 11.31 -3.22 -11.47
C SER A 127 11.92 -2.27 -10.42
N GLY A 128 13.03 -1.58 -10.75
CA GLY A 128 13.65 -0.64 -9.82
C GLY A 128 12.73 0.53 -9.44
N ALA A 129 11.87 0.98 -10.38
CA ALA A 129 10.89 2.02 -10.13
C ALA A 129 9.81 1.58 -9.14
N ASP A 130 9.28 0.36 -9.29
CA ASP A 130 8.27 -0.17 -8.37
C ASP A 130 8.85 -0.48 -7.01
N LEU A 131 10.07 -1.03 -6.99
CA LEU A 131 10.78 -1.25 -5.74
C LEU A 131 10.98 0.06 -4.97
N ALA A 132 11.29 1.16 -5.65
CA ALA A 132 11.43 2.46 -5.00
C ALA A 132 10.11 2.93 -4.36
N LEU A 133 8.99 2.81 -5.09
CA LEU A 133 7.68 3.24 -4.59
C LEU A 133 7.21 2.38 -3.41
N GLU A 134 7.41 1.05 -3.49
CA GLU A 134 7.00 0.14 -2.43
C GLU A 134 7.87 0.30 -1.17
N VAL A 135 9.19 0.40 -1.31
CA VAL A 135 10.11 0.63 -0.18
C VAL A 135 9.87 1.99 0.48
N GLU A 136 9.54 3.02 -0.30
CA GLU A 136 9.17 4.33 0.23
C GLU A 136 7.85 4.28 1.03
N GLY A 137 6.85 3.56 0.53
CA GLY A 137 5.62 3.27 1.27
C GLY A 137 5.88 2.51 2.58
N MET A 138 6.72 1.47 2.53
CA MET A 138 7.13 0.70 3.72
C MET A 138 7.87 1.58 4.74
N ARG A 139 8.76 2.46 4.27
CA ARG A 139 9.49 3.42 5.10
C ARG A 139 8.52 4.36 5.83
N GLN A 140 7.59 4.96 5.10
CA GLN A 140 6.60 5.85 5.70
C GLN A 140 5.70 5.10 6.69
N SER A 141 5.28 3.87 6.39
CA SER A 141 4.52 3.04 7.32
C SER A 141 5.28 2.79 8.63
N VAL A 142 6.59 2.52 8.58
CA VAL A 142 7.41 2.35 9.78
C VAL A 142 7.43 3.63 10.63
N LEU A 143 7.60 4.79 10.00
CA LEU A 143 7.62 6.08 10.71
C LEU A 143 6.27 6.37 11.38
N ASP A 144 5.18 6.29 10.62
CA ASP A 144 3.83 6.58 11.09
C ASP A 144 3.39 5.62 12.21
N LEU A 145 3.62 4.32 12.04
CA LEU A 145 3.17 3.31 12.99
C LEU A 145 3.95 3.35 14.30
N THR A 146 5.21 3.79 14.28
CA THR A 146 6.05 3.86 15.48
C THR A 146 6.09 5.22 16.12
N GLY A 147 5.52 6.25 15.47
CA GLY A 147 5.60 7.64 15.92
C GLY A 147 7.00 8.24 15.81
N THR A 148 7.87 7.63 15.01
CA THR A 148 9.28 8.00 14.93
C THR A 148 9.49 9.11 13.92
N ALA A 149 10.09 10.22 14.35
CA ALA A 149 10.52 11.27 13.42
C ALA A 149 11.71 10.79 12.55
N PRO A 150 11.78 11.19 11.27
CA PRO A 150 12.94 10.90 10.43
C PRO A 150 14.21 11.47 11.07
N GLY A 151 15.20 10.61 11.31
CA GLY A 151 16.48 11.02 11.89
C GLY A 151 17.35 11.77 10.86
N ALA A 152 18.00 12.84 11.29
CA ALA A 152 18.90 13.64 10.44
C ALA A 152 20.36 13.13 10.41
N ASP A 153 20.75 12.24 11.33
CA ASP A 153 22.18 11.88 11.49
C ASP A 153 22.63 10.69 10.60
N PRO A 154 23.71 10.87 9.82
CA PRO A 154 24.32 9.82 9.03
C PRO A 154 25.25 8.95 9.89
N ASP A 155 24.70 8.08 10.72
CA ASP A 155 25.49 7.02 11.35
C ASP A 155 25.67 5.83 10.40
N SER A 156 26.91 5.34 10.32
CA SER A 156 27.31 4.19 9.49
C SER A 156 26.48 2.94 9.80
N VAL A 157 25.83 2.38 8.79
CA VAL A 157 25.08 1.13 8.89
C VAL A 157 26.09 -0.02 9.07
N PRO A 158 26.03 -0.79 10.17
CA PRO A 158 26.90 -1.94 10.35
C PRO A 158 26.66 -2.98 9.25
N SER A 159 27.74 -3.53 8.69
CA SER A 159 27.67 -4.64 7.74
C SER A 159 27.13 -5.89 8.45
N VAL A 160 26.04 -6.45 7.94
CA VAL A 160 25.42 -7.66 8.49
C VAL A 160 25.88 -8.87 7.67
N ALA A 161 26.27 -9.94 8.36
CA ALA A 161 26.61 -11.23 7.74
C ALA A 161 25.38 -11.87 7.08
N ALA A 162 25.59 -12.50 5.92
CA ALA A 162 24.52 -13.18 5.19
C ALA A 162 23.98 -14.37 6.02
N PRO A 163 22.65 -14.49 6.22
CA PRO A 163 22.06 -15.65 6.85
C PRO A 163 22.20 -16.90 5.95
N GLU A 164 22.22 -18.07 6.57
CA GLU A 164 22.28 -19.36 5.87
C GLU A 164 20.98 -19.63 5.09
N PRO A 165 21.06 -20.31 3.93
CA PRO A 165 19.90 -20.62 3.11
C PRO A 165 18.93 -21.55 3.86
N ALA A 166 17.66 -21.14 3.91
CA ALA A 166 16.58 -21.98 4.42
C ALA A 166 16.27 -23.13 3.44
N ALA A 167 15.56 -24.16 3.93
CA ALA A 167 15.10 -25.27 3.10
C ALA A 167 14.31 -24.78 1.87
N GLU A 168 14.62 -25.34 0.70
CA GLU A 168 14.03 -24.92 -0.57
C GLU A 168 12.51 -25.17 -0.59
N ALA A 169 11.73 -24.09 -0.47
CA ALA A 169 10.30 -24.12 -0.77
C ALA A 169 10.09 -24.33 -2.27
N SER A 170 9.00 -25.01 -2.66
CA SER A 170 8.65 -25.11 -4.08
C SER A 170 8.35 -23.72 -4.65
N LEU A 171 8.72 -23.50 -5.92
CA LEU A 171 8.44 -22.23 -6.61
C LEU A 171 6.96 -21.84 -6.58
N GLU A 172 6.07 -22.83 -6.70
CA GLU A 172 4.62 -22.63 -6.62
C GLU A 172 4.18 -22.14 -5.23
N SER A 173 4.77 -22.65 -4.16
CA SER A 173 4.52 -22.15 -2.80
C SER A 173 5.00 -20.71 -2.64
N VAL A 174 6.15 -20.36 -3.23
CA VAL A 174 6.67 -18.98 -3.23
C VAL A 174 5.72 -18.06 -3.98
N TRP A 175 5.25 -18.43 -5.18
CA TRP A 175 4.32 -17.61 -5.96
C TRP A 175 2.97 -17.42 -5.25
N SER A 176 2.43 -18.46 -4.62
CA SER A 176 1.20 -18.36 -3.84
C SER A 176 1.37 -17.48 -2.59
N ALA A 177 2.49 -17.61 -1.89
CA ALA A 177 2.81 -16.76 -0.74
C ALA A 177 2.98 -15.30 -1.17
N ARG A 178 3.70 -15.05 -2.27
CA ARG A 178 3.91 -13.71 -2.85
C ARG A 178 2.62 -13.00 -3.18
N TRP A 179 1.66 -13.70 -3.80
CA TRP A 179 0.34 -13.15 -4.07
C TRP A 179 -0.31 -12.61 -2.79
N LEU A 180 -0.26 -13.38 -1.70
CA LEU A 180 -0.82 -12.98 -0.42
C LEU A 180 -0.01 -11.86 0.26
N ILE A 181 1.32 -11.94 0.25
CA ILE A 181 2.23 -10.94 0.84
C ILE A 181 2.04 -9.57 0.18
N GLY A 182 2.09 -9.50 -1.15
CA GLY A 182 1.88 -8.22 -1.86
C GLY A 182 0.50 -7.63 -1.60
N HIS A 183 -0.55 -8.46 -1.47
CA HIS A 183 -1.88 -7.97 -1.06
C HIS A 183 -1.90 -7.47 0.39
N GLN A 184 -1.16 -8.09 1.31
CA GLN A 184 -1.04 -7.59 2.69
C GLN A 184 -0.33 -6.23 2.72
N VAL A 185 0.74 -6.04 1.92
CA VAL A 185 1.41 -4.74 1.77
C VAL A 185 0.45 -3.69 1.17
N HIS A 186 -0.29 -4.04 0.12
CA HIS A 186 -1.30 -3.16 -0.46
C HIS A 186 -2.38 -2.78 0.57
N VAL A 187 -2.85 -3.71 1.40
CA VAL A 187 -3.82 -3.41 2.47
C VAL A 187 -3.20 -2.49 3.53
N LEU A 188 -1.95 -2.71 3.93
CA LEU A 188 -1.23 -1.83 4.84
C LEU A 188 -1.21 -0.39 4.30
N PHE A 189 -0.82 -0.20 3.03
CA PHE A 189 -0.82 1.12 2.42
C PHE A 189 -2.21 1.74 2.37
N ASN A 190 -3.26 0.99 2.05
CA ASN A 190 -4.63 1.52 2.05
C ASN A 190 -5.05 2.00 3.45
N VAL A 191 -4.71 1.25 4.50
CA VAL A 191 -5.01 1.63 5.89
C VAL A 191 -4.24 2.89 6.28
N CYS A 192 -2.93 2.94 6.01
CA CYS A 192 -2.11 4.11 6.31
C CYS A 192 -2.54 5.35 5.53
N ALA A 193 -2.86 5.22 4.23
CA ALA A 193 -3.39 6.29 3.41
C ALA A 193 -4.73 6.82 3.95
N ALA A 194 -5.63 5.94 4.36
CA ALA A 194 -6.91 6.33 4.95
C ALA A 194 -6.73 7.16 6.24
N VAL A 195 -5.81 6.74 7.12
CA VAL A 195 -5.46 7.49 8.33
C VAL A 195 -4.86 8.85 7.98
N ALA A 196 -3.87 8.89 7.07
CA ALA A 196 -3.21 10.13 6.67
C ALA A 196 -4.18 11.15 6.05
N VAL A 197 -5.09 10.71 5.17
CA VAL A 197 -6.11 11.59 4.59
C VAL A 197 -7.10 12.09 5.65
N ALA A 198 -7.52 11.22 6.59
CA ALA A 198 -8.40 11.62 7.68
C ALA A 198 -7.73 12.64 8.63
N ASP A 199 -6.45 12.43 8.95
CA ASP A 199 -5.66 13.37 9.75
C ASP A 199 -5.50 14.72 9.03
N ALA A 200 -5.15 14.71 7.75
CA ALA A 200 -5.05 15.94 6.96
C ALA A 200 -6.37 16.73 6.98
N THR A 201 -7.50 16.03 6.77
CA THR A 201 -8.84 16.62 6.81
C THR A 201 -9.14 17.25 8.17
N ARG A 202 -8.74 16.59 9.27
CA ARG A 202 -8.90 17.12 10.62
C ARG A 202 -8.04 18.38 10.84
N HIS A 203 -6.77 18.34 10.48
CA HIS A 203 -5.86 19.49 10.60
C HIS A 203 -6.35 20.70 9.80
N LEU A 204 -6.90 20.49 8.60
CA LEU A 204 -7.51 21.56 7.81
C LEU A 204 -8.70 22.23 8.53
N ARG A 205 -9.55 21.44 9.19
CA ARG A 205 -10.68 21.98 9.97
C ARG A 205 -10.23 22.75 11.21
N GLU A 206 -9.09 22.37 11.77
CA GLU A 206 -8.47 23.04 12.92
C GLU A 206 -7.63 24.26 12.51
N GLY A 207 -7.43 24.50 11.22
CA GLY A 207 -6.61 25.60 10.69
C GLY A 207 -5.10 25.32 10.71
N ASP A 208 -4.69 24.07 10.94
CA ASP A 208 -3.30 23.63 10.98
C ASP A 208 -2.84 23.19 9.58
N GLY A 209 -2.50 24.18 8.75
CA GLY A 209 -2.11 23.96 7.36
C GLY A 209 -0.85 23.10 7.22
N ASP A 210 0.17 23.34 8.04
CA ASP A 210 1.47 22.65 7.96
C ASP A 210 1.32 21.16 8.24
N ALA A 211 0.57 20.80 9.29
CA ALA A 211 0.31 19.39 9.59
C ALA A 211 -0.57 18.74 8.52
N ALA A 212 -1.53 19.47 7.94
CA ALA A 212 -2.32 18.96 6.82
C ALA A 212 -1.45 18.67 5.59
N LEU A 213 -0.53 19.56 5.23
CA LEU A 213 0.41 19.38 4.13
C LEU A 213 1.28 18.14 4.33
N LEU A 214 1.83 17.96 5.54
CA LEU A 214 2.61 16.78 5.88
C LEU A 214 1.80 15.49 5.67
N ARG A 215 0.58 15.44 6.21
CA ARG A 215 -0.27 14.24 6.10
C ARG A 215 -0.78 13.98 4.67
N LEU A 216 -0.99 15.02 3.86
CA LEU A 216 -1.26 14.85 2.42
C LEU A 216 -0.05 14.27 1.67
N SER A 217 1.16 14.68 2.05
CA SER A 217 2.39 14.12 1.49
C SER A 217 2.55 12.64 1.84
N ASP A 218 2.34 12.28 3.11
CA ASP A 218 2.35 10.89 3.58
C ASP A 218 1.30 10.04 2.84
N ALA A 219 0.07 10.55 2.71
CA ALA A 219 -0.98 9.90 1.94
C ALA A 219 -0.57 9.66 0.49
N THR A 220 0.08 10.63 -0.14
CA THR A 220 0.56 10.53 -1.53
C THR A 220 1.62 9.43 -1.68
N VAL A 221 2.53 9.30 -0.71
CA VAL A 221 3.51 8.20 -0.67
C VAL A 221 2.81 6.84 -0.69
N TYR A 222 1.80 6.64 0.17
CA TYR A 222 1.07 5.37 0.21
C TYR A 222 0.30 5.09 -1.08
N VAL A 223 -0.39 6.09 -1.64
CA VAL A 223 -1.16 5.92 -2.89
C VAL A 223 -0.25 5.58 -4.07
N ARG A 224 0.95 6.18 -4.15
CA ARG A 224 1.97 5.78 -5.13
C ARG A 224 2.48 4.36 -4.91
N GLY A 225 2.51 3.89 -3.67
CA GLY A 225 2.84 2.52 -3.29
C GLY A 225 1.78 1.48 -3.66
N PHE A 226 0.51 1.86 -3.84
CA PHE A 226 -0.58 0.91 -4.17
C PHE A 226 -0.27 0.06 -5.42
N PRO A 227 0.01 0.65 -6.59
CA PRO A 227 0.28 -0.14 -7.79
C PRO A 227 1.62 -0.90 -7.71
N ALA A 228 2.58 -0.42 -6.92
CA ALA A 228 3.85 -1.11 -6.69
C ALA A 228 3.62 -2.42 -5.91
N ALA A 229 2.91 -2.37 -4.79
CA ALA A 229 2.53 -3.55 -4.01
C ALA A 229 1.68 -4.56 -4.82
N MET A 230 0.79 -4.07 -5.67
CA MET A 230 0.03 -4.93 -6.58
C MET A 230 0.91 -5.55 -7.69
N THR A 231 1.91 -4.82 -8.17
CA THR A 231 2.91 -5.35 -9.10
C THR A 231 3.74 -6.43 -8.42
N HIS A 232 4.21 -6.20 -7.19
CA HIS A 232 4.86 -7.21 -6.35
C HIS A 232 4.02 -8.48 -6.22
N ALA A 233 2.75 -8.37 -5.80
CA ALA A 233 1.83 -9.52 -5.72
C ALA A 233 1.71 -10.29 -7.06
N SER A 234 1.82 -9.57 -8.18
CA SER A 234 1.65 -10.10 -9.54
C SER A 234 2.96 -10.49 -10.21
N THR A 235 4.11 -10.45 -9.52
CA THR A 235 5.37 -10.99 -10.04
C THR A 235 5.39 -12.53 -9.97
N VAL A 236 4.37 -13.12 -10.59
CA VAL A 236 4.13 -14.56 -10.74
C VAL A 236 3.76 -14.81 -12.21
N PRO A 237 4.03 -16.01 -12.78
CA PRO A 237 3.60 -16.31 -14.14
C PRO A 237 2.09 -16.18 -14.30
N ALA A 238 1.62 -15.56 -15.39
CA ALA A 238 0.20 -15.37 -15.64
C ALA A 238 -0.52 -16.73 -15.78
N GLU A 239 0.13 -17.72 -16.36
CA GLU A 239 -0.36 -19.10 -16.47
C GLU A 239 -0.58 -19.72 -15.09
N TYR A 240 0.37 -19.53 -14.18
CA TYR A 240 0.26 -19.99 -12.80
C TYR A 240 -0.88 -19.26 -12.07
N TYR A 241 -0.98 -17.93 -12.20
CA TYR A 241 -2.09 -17.19 -11.63
C TYR A 241 -3.44 -17.73 -12.13
N MET A 242 -3.57 -17.94 -13.44
CA MET A 242 -4.82 -18.43 -14.03
C MET A 242 -5.16 -19.87 -13.59
N ALA A 243 -4.16 -20.75 -13.50
CA ALA A 243 -4.34 -22.15 -13.18
C ALA A 243 -4.48 -22.41 -11.68
N ALA A 244 -3.68 -21.76 -10.84
CA ALA A 244 -3.51 -22.08 -9.42
C ALA A 244 -4.16 -21.06 -8.47
N ILE A 245 -4.12 -19.76 -8.79
CA ILE A 245 -4.61 -18.71 -7.87
C ILE A 245 -6.05 -18.34 -8.18
N ARG A 246 -6.35 -17.97 -9.42
CA ARG A 246 -7.61 -17.34 -9.81
C ARG A 246 -8.84 -18.17 -9.49
N HIS A 247 -8.77 -19.49 -9.67
CA HIS A 247 -9.91 -20.37 -9.39
C HIS A 247 -10.23 -20.43 -7.89
N THR A 248 -9.22 -20.27 -7.02
CA THR A 248 -9.41 -20.23 -5.56
C THR A 248 -10.12 -18.96 -5.07
N MET A 249 -10.21 -17.93 -5.93
CA MET A 249 -10.88 -16.66 -5.65
C MET A 249 -12.35 -16.63 -6.10
N ALA A 250 -12.90 -17.77 -6.55
CA ALA A 250 -14.28 -17.91 -6.98
C ALA A 250 -14.93 -19.18 -6.39
N PRO A 251 -16.28 -19.28 -6.41
CA PRO A 251 -16.97 -20.51 -6.04
C PRO A 251 -16.49 -21.70 -6.90
N PRO A 252 -16.33 -22.90 -6.31
CA PRO A 252 -16.72 -23.28 -4.95
C PRO A 252 -15.65 -23.03 -3.86
N SER A 253 -14.46 -22.56 -4.20
CA SER A 253 -13.36 -22.36 -3.22
C SER A 253 -13.66 -21.27 -2.20
N VAL A 254 -14.54 -20.34 -2.55
CA VAL A 254 -15.06 -19.27 -1.69
C VAL A 254 -16.56 -19.09 -1.93
N ASP A 255 -17.29 -18.63 -0.92
CA ASP A 255 -18.76 -18.50 -0.99
C ASP A 255 -19.24 -17.49 -2.04
N ALA A 256 -18.44 -16.47 -2.31
CA ALA A 256 -18.72 -15.44 -3.30
C ALA A 256 -17.43 -15.04 -4.04
N PRO A 257 -17.52 -14.66 -5.33
CA PRO A 257 -16.36 -14.18 -6.07
C PRO A 257 -15.70 -12.98 -5.38
N LEU A 258 -14.37 -13.03 -5.28
CA LEU A 258 -13.58 -11.96 -4.69
C LEU A 258 -13.44 -10.78 -5.64
N SER A 259 -13.47 -9.56 -5.07
CA SER A 259 -13.23 -8.31 -5.79
C SER A 259 -12.42 -7.35 -4.94
N GLY A 260 -11.51 -6.61 -5.59
CA GLY A 260 -10.76 -5.51 -4.97
C GLY A 260 -11.66 -4.48 -4.24
N ARG A 261 -12.91 -4.30 -4.69
CA ARG A 261 -13.89 -3.39 -4.06
C ARG A 261 -14.39 -3.86 -2.69
N GLN A 262 -14.21 -5.13 -2.35
CA GLN A 262 -14.64 -5.69 -1.07
C GLN A 262 -13.67 -5.38 0.06
N HIS A 263 -12.42 -5.02 -0.25
CA HIS A 263 -11.41 -4.70 0.76
C HIS A 263 -11.83 -3.47 1.57
N ARG A 264 -11.96 -3.65 2.89
CA ARG A 264 -12.38 -2.57 3.80
C ARG A 264 -11.40 -1.40 3.81
N GLY A 265 -10.09 -1.65 3.78
CA GLY A 265 -9.07 -0.61 3.66
C GLY A 265 -9.30 0.32 2.44
N TYR A 266 -9.61 -0.25 1.28
CA TYR A 266 -9.97 0.52 0.08
C TYR A 266 -11.22 1.37 0.31
N LYS A 267 -12.28 0.80 0.92
CA LYS A 267 -13.52 1.57 1.21
C LYS A 267 -13.25 2.73 2.17
N LEU A 268 -12.42 2.52 3.18
CA LEU A 268 -12.04 3.54 4.16
C LEU A 268 -11.23 4.66 3.51
N PHE A 269 -10.24 4.32 2.67
CA PHE A 269 -9.52 5.31 1.89
C PHE A 269 -10.45 6.12 0.99
N ARG A 270 -11.41 5.48 0.30
CA ARG A 270 -12.39 6.21 -0.53
C ARG A 270 -13.30 7.12 0.28
N ALA A 271 -13.71 6.70 1.48
CA ALA A 271 -14.49 7.54 2.38
C ALA A 271 -13.68 8.76 2.84
N ALA A 272 -12.43 8.57 3.25
CA ALA A 272 -11.52 9.64 3.65
C ALA A 272 -11.25 10.63 2.50
N MET A 273 -11.02 10.13 1.28
CA MET A 273 -10.86 10.98 0.09
C MET A 273 -12.12 11.82 -0.19
N LYS A 274 -13.31 11.23 -0.08
CA LYS A 274 -14.57 11.96 -0.24
C LYS A 274 -14.71 13.07 0.81
N GLU A 275 -14.31 12.79 2.04
CA GLU A 275 -14.34 13.77 3.13
C GLU A 275 -13.36 14.92 2.91
N LEU A 276 -12.11 14.62 2.53
CA LEU A 276 -11.10 15.61 2.18
C LEU A 276 -11.61 16.56 1.08
N LEU A 277 -12.17 16.01 0.00
CA LEU A 277 -12.69 16.80 -1.11
C LEU A 277 -13.93 17.63 -0.75
N SER A 278 -14.65 17.27 0.32
CA SER A 278 -15.73 18.12 0.85
C SER A 278 -15.21 19.34 1.62
N VAL A 279 -14.00 19.25 2.17
CA VAL A 279 -13.32 20.34 2.87
C VAL A 279 -12.51 21.21 1.90
N LEU A 280 -12.02 20.64 0.80
CA LEU A 280 -11.30 21.35 -0.27
C LEU A 280 -12.03 21.23 -1.62
N PRO A 281 -13.23 21.82 -1.77
CA PRO A 281 -14.03 21.69 -2.99
C PRO A 281 -13.54 22.54 -4.16
N ASP A 282 -12.74 23.57 -3.88
CA ASP A 282 -12.35 24.60 -4.86
C ASP A 282 -11.53 24.04 -6.02
N SER A 283 -11.62 24.66 -7.21
CA SER A 283 -10.78 24.28 -8.35
C SER A 283 -9.29 24.43 -8.02
N TYR A 284 -8.42 23.81 -8.81
CA TYR A 284 -6.98 23.97 -8.65
C TYR A 284 -6.57 25.45 -8.71
N GLU A 285 -7.07 26.19 -9.70
CA GLU A 285 -6.71 27.60 -9.92
C GLU A 285 -7.17 28.48 -8.75
N HIS A 286 -8.37 28.25 -8.22
CA HIS A 286 -8.88 29.02 -7.11
C HIS A 286 -8.11 28.73 -5.82
N LEU A 287 -7.92 27.45 -5.49
CA LEU A 287 -7.15 27.06 -4.30
C LEU A 287 -5.70 27.54 -4.41
N SER A 288 -5.09 27.44 -5.59
CA SER A 288 -3.69 27.84 -5.82
C SER A 288 -3.46 29.34 -5.67
N ALA A 289 -4.49 30.17 -5.88
CA ALA A 289 -4.38 31.62 -5.70
C ALA A 289 -4.28 32.04 -4.22
N GLY A 290 -4.87 31.25 -3.31
CA GLY A 290 -4.87 31.53 -1.87
C GLY A 290 -3.92 30.65 -1.05
N ALA A 291 -3.75 29.39 -1.44
CA ALA A 291 -2.99 28.36 -0.74
C ALA A 291 -2.25 27.44 -1.76
N PRO A 292 -1.20 27.93 -2.44
CA PRO A 292 -0.52 27.20 -3.52
C PRO A 292 0.00 25.83 -3.10
N GLU A 293 0.66 25.74 -1.94
CA GLU A 293 1.22 24.49 -1.43
C GLU A 293 0.13 23.43 -1.16
N LEU A 294 -1.04 23.87 -0.68
CA LEU A 294 -2.18 22.99 -0.44
C LEU A 294 -2.82 22.52 -1.75
N ALA A 295 -2.92 23.40 -2.75
CA ALA A 295 -3.37 23.03 -4.09
C ALA A 295 -2.44 21.97 -4.71
N GLU A 296 -1.12 22.15 -4.60
CA GLU A 296 -0.12 21.21 -5.09
C GLU A 296 -0.17 19.87 -4.35
N ALA A 297 -0.24 19.88 -3.01
CA ALA A 297 -0.32 18.66 -2.21
C ALA A 297 -1.61 17.86 -2.51
N ARG A 298 -2.77 18.54 -2.60
CA ARG A 298 -4.04 17.91 -3.00
C ARG A 298 -3.93 17.34 -4.42
N ALA A 299 -3.42 18.11 -5.38
CA ALA A 299 -3.28 17.67 -6.75
C ALA A 299 -2.36 16.44 -6.86
N ALA A 300 -1.23 16.42 -6.16
CA ALA A 300 -0.30 15.29 -6.15
C ALA A 300 -0.95 13.99 -5.65
N LEU A 301 -1.79 14.07 -4.60
CA LEU A 301 -2.56 12.94 -4.09
C LEU A 301 -3.58 12.42 -5.11
N LEU A 302 -4.33 13.32 -5.76
CA LEU A 302 -5.33 12.97 -6.77
C LEU A 302 -4.69 12.37 -8.03
N GLU A 303 -3.56 12.91 -8.47
CA GLU A 303 -2.77 12.37 -9.59
C GLU A 303 -2.24 10.97 -9.26
N ALA A 304 -1.70 10.76 -8.06
CA ALA A 304 -1.26 9.44 -7.63
C ALA A 304 -2.41 8.41 -7.69
N ASP A 305 -3.63 8.82 -7.33
CA ASP A 305 -4.83 7.97 -7.37
C ASP A 305 -5.36 7.70 -8.79
N ILE A 306 -5.14 8.63 -9.74
CA ILE A 306 -5.40 8.38 -11.17
C ILE A 306 -4.40 7.38 -11.73
N VAL A 307 -3.11 7.57 -11.42
CA VAL A 307 -2.01 6.69 -11.85
C VAL A 307 -2.20 5.27 -11.28
N ASP A 308 -2.64 5.12 -10.03
CA ASP A 308 -3.06 3.82 -9.48
C ASP A 308 -4.08 3.12 -10.39
N GLY A 309 -5.13 3.83 -10.79
CA GLY A 309 -6.16 3.31 -11.69
C GLY A 309 -5.62 2.86 -13.04
N GLU A 310 -4.70 3.62 -13.64
CA GLU A 310 -4.06 3.27 -14.91
C GLU A 310 -3.17 2.05 -14.80
N ARG A 311 -2.33 2.02 -13.76
CA ARG A 311 -1.41 0.91 -13.52
C ARG A 311 -2.16 -0.38 -13.18
N HIS A 312 -3.27 -0.28 -12.48
CA HIS A 312 -4.14 -1.43 -12.24
C HIS A 312 -4.77 -1.96 -13.54
N VAL A 313 -5.16 -1.09 -14.47
CA VAL A 313 -5.62 -1.52 -15.81
C VAL A 313 -4.54 -2.30 -16.55
N THR A 314 -3.29 -1.82 -16.56
CA THR A 314 -2.17 -2.50 -17.23
C THR A 314 -1.84 -3.84 -16.58
N LEU A 315 -1.85 -3.88 -15.25
CA LEU A 315 -1.60 -5.09 -14.47
C LEU A 315 -2.70 -6.15 -14.67
N ALA A 316 -3.96 -5.73 -14.67
CA ALA A 316 -5.06 -6.64 -14.95
C ALA A 316 -4.94 -7.20 -16.37
N TYR A 317 -4.59 -6.38 -17.35
CA TYR A 317 -4.37 -6.87 -18.71
C TYR A 317 -3.25 -7.90 -18.81
N SER A 318 -2.13 -7.73 -18.10
CA SER A 318 -1.05 -8.72 -18.12
C SER A 318 -1.42 -10.04 -17.44
N MET A 319 -2.28 -10.00 -16.41
CA MET A 319 -2.67 -11.20 -15.66
C MET A 319 -3.87 -11.94 -16.24
N VAL A 320 -4.84 -11.21 -16.82
CA VAL A 320 -6.13 -11.80 -17.25
C VAL A 320 -6.50 -11.49 -18.70
N HIS A 321 -5.69 -10.70 -19.42
CA HIS A 321 -5.99 -10.20 -20.76
C HIS A 321 -7.40 -9.61 -20.86
N LEU A 322 -8.21 -10.09 -21.81
CA LEU A 322 -9.58 -9.65 -22.05
C LEU A 322 -10.63 -10.57 -21.39
N ARG A 323 -10.27 -11.30 -20.33
CA ARG A 323 -11.23 -12.13 -19.59
C ARG A 323 -12.09 -11.27 -18.64
N ARG A 324 -13.31 -11.74 -18.33
CA ARG A 324 -14.20 -11.13 -17.34
C ARG A 324 -13.59 -11.18 -15.94
N SER A 325 -13.89 -10.20 -15.10
CA SER A 325 -13.60 -10.28 -13.66
C SER A 325 -14.48 -11.35 -13.01
N LEU A 326 -13.99 -12.00 -11.95
CA LEU A 326 -14.73 -13.05 -11.23
C LEU A 326 -16.04 -12.50 -10.63
N ALA A 327 -16.02 -11.24 -10.18
CA ALA A 327 -17.17 -10.56 -9.59
C ALA A 327 -17.91 -9.63 -10.58
N GLN A 328 -17.64 -9.75 -11.88
CA GLN A 328 -18.24 -8.87 -12.88
C GLN A 328 -19.73 -9.17 -13.05
N LYS A 329 -20.56 -8.13 -12.97
CA LYS A 329 -22.00 -8.25 -13.27
C LYS A 329 -22.21 -8.68 -14.72
N SER A 330 -23.29 -9.41 -15.00
CA SER A 330 -23.68 -9.83 -16.35
C SER A 330 -23.85 -8.65 -17.31
N GLU A 331 -24.49 -7.58 -16.83
CA GLU A 331 -24.78 -6.32 -17.55
C GLU A 331 -23.59 -5.34 -17.65
N GLY A 332 -22.43 -5.68 -17.08
CA GLY A 332 -21.24 -4.83 -17.12
C GLY A 332 -20.50 -4.87 -18.45
N PRO A 333 -19.37 -4.14 -18.58
CA PRO A 333 -18.47 -4.23 -19.74
C PRO A 333 -18.04 -5.67 -20.04
N ASP A 334 -17.54 -5.96 -21.24
CA ASP A 334 -17.27 -7.34 -21.66
C ASP A 334 -16.13 -8.03 -20.90
N ASN A 335 -15.23 -7.27 -20.26
CA ASN A 335 -14.05 -7.80 -19.58
C ASN A 335 -13.57 -6.94 -18.40
N ALA A 336 -12.69 -7.51 -17.57
CA ALA A 336 -12.18 -6.87 -16.36
C ALA A 336 -11.45 -5.55 -16.66
N VAL A 337 -10.67 -5.53 -17.75
CA VAL A 337 -9.89 -4.37 -18.19
C VAL A 337 -10.81 -3.21 -18.58
N ALA A 338 -11.90 -3.49 -19.31
CA ALA A 338 -12.89 -2.49 -19.66
C ALA A 338 -13.61 -1.92 -18.42
N GLU A 339 -13.92 -2.77 -17.43
CA GLU A 339 -14.50 -2.30 -16.16
C GLU A 339 -13.54 -1.38 -15.40
N LEU A 340 -12.26 -1.76 -15.28
CA LEU A 340 -11.23 -0.95 -14.63
C LEU A 340 -10.97 0.36 -15.37
N ARG A 341 -10.93 0.35 -16.71
CA ARG A 341 -10.81 1.58 -17.53
C ARG A 341 -11.96 2.53 -17.28
N LEU A 342 -13.19 2.02 -17.24
CA LEU A 342 -14.37 2.83 -16.93
C LEU A 342 -14.28 3.45 -15.53
N MET A 343 -13.77 2.71 -14.53
CA MET A 343 -13.53 3.25 -13.19
C MET A 343 -12.46 4.36 -13.21
N ARG A 344 -11.33 4.17 -13.90
CA ARG A 344 -10.29 5.20 -14.07
C ARG A 344 -10.85 6.46 -14.73
N HIS A 345 -11.60 6.33 -15.83
CA HIS A 345 -12.16 7.49 -16.53
C HIS A 345 -13.14 8.27 -15.68
N ARG A 346 -14.02 7.59 -14.92
CA ARG A 346 -14.93 8.26 -13.97
C ARG A 346 -14.17 9.03 -12.90
N ARG A 347 -13.09 8.44 -12.36
CA ARG A 347 -12.24 9.08 -11.35
C ARG A 347 -11.51 10.30 -11.91
N ALA A 348 -10.89 10.18 -13.08
CA ALA A 348 -10.22 11.30 -13.74
C ALA A 348 -11.20 12.45 -14.07
N ALA A 349 -12.41 12.12 -14.54
CA ALA A 349 -13.45 13.12 -14.78
C ALA A 349 -13.88 13.83 -13.49
N GLN A 350 -13.99 13.10 -12.36
CA GLN A 350 -14.30 13.68 -11.06
C GLN A 350 -13.21 14.63 -10.56
N TYR A 351 -11.93 14.33 -10.84
CA TYR A 351 -10.80 15.13 -10.37
C TYR A 351 -10.39 16.24 -11.34
N ALA A 352 -11.00 16.32 -12.53
CA ALA A 352 -10.53 17.14 -13.63
C ALA A 352 -10.28 18.60 -13.24
N SER A 353 -11.19 19.26 -12.51
CA SER A 353 -11.05 20.66 -12.08
C SER A 353 -10.17 20.85 -10.84
N LEU A 354 -9.76 19.77 -10.17
CA LEU A 354 -9.04 19.79 -8.90
C LEU A 354 -7.53 19.61 -9.07
N VAL A 355 -7.10 19.19 -10.27
CA VAL A 355 -5.70 18.94 -10.64
C VAL A 355 -5.24 19.91 -11.73
N ARG A 356 -3.94 20.21 -11.74
CA ARG A 356 -3.33 21.20 -12.65
C ARG A 356 -3.41 20.80 -14.13
N PHE A 357 -3.32 19.51 -14.46
CA PHE A 357 -3.23 19.02 -15.83
C PHE A 357 -4.34 17.99 -16.15
N GLY A 358 -5.60 18.36 -15.91
CA GLY A 358 -6.71 17.47 -16.18
C GLY A 358 -6.98 17.25 -17.68
N ASP A 359 -7.61 16.12 -18.01
CA ASP A 359 -8.03 15.74 -19.39
C ASP A 359 -8.92 16.82 -20.07
N HIS A 360 -9.51 17.74 -19.28
CA HIS A 360 -10.33 18.85 -19.77
C HIS A 360 -9.52 19.88 -20.58
N TYR A 361 -8.24 20.13 -20.25
CA TYR A 361 -7.38 21.01 -21.05
C TYR A 361 -7.20 20.48 -22.49
N ILE A 362 -7.17 19.16 -22.66
CA ILE A 362 -7.11 18.53 -23.99
C ILE A 362 -8.48 18.62 -24.67
N ALA A 363 -9.57 18.36 -23.94
CA ALA A 363 -10.92 18.45 -24.50
C ALA A 363 -11.23 19.87 -25.00
N ASP A 364 -10.87 20.89 -24.21
CA ASP A 364 -11.08 22.30 -24.53
C ASP A 364 -10.15 22.76 -25.68
N ALA A 365 -8.89 22.34 -25.68
CA ALA A 365 -7.97 22.60 -26.80
C ALA A 365 -8.46 21.95 -28.11
N VAL A 366 -8.92 20.71 -28.06
CA VAL A 366 -9.48 20.00 -29.24
C VAL A 366 -10.79 20.63 -29.70
N ALA A 367 -11.66 21.07 -28.78
CA ALA A 367 -12.88 21.79 -29.12
C ALA A 367 -12.58 23.14 -29.78
N GLY A 368 -11.60 23.89 -29.26
CA GLY A 368 -11.15 25.16 -29.84
C GLY A 368 -10.59 25.01 -31.26
N LEU A 369 -9.86 23.92 -31.54
CA LEU A 369 -9.34 23.59 -32.87
C LEU A 369 -10.42 23.19 -33.88
N ARG A 370 -11.62 22.81 -33.45
CA ARG A 370 -12.75 22.48 -34.35
C ARG A 370 -13.57 23.72 -34.76
N HIS A 371 -13.34 24.85 -34.10
CA HIS A 371 -14.06 26.11 -34.32
C HIS A 371 -13.16 27.22 -34.87
N SER A 372 -11.89 26.91 -35.16
CA SER A 372 -10.95 27.72 -35.94
C SER A 372 -10.78 27.13 -37.34
#